data_AF-W9WDA7-F1
#
_entry.id   AF-W9WDA7-F1
#
_cell.length_a   1.000
_cell.length_b   1.000
_cell.length_c   1.000
_cell.angle_alpha   90.00
_cell.angle_beta   90.00
_cell.angle_gamma   90.00
#
_symmetry.space_group_name_H-M   'P 1'
#
loop_
_entity.id
_entity.type
_entity.pdbx_description
1 polymer ?
#
loop_
_entity_poly.entity_id
_entity_poly.type
_entity_poly.pdbx_seq_one_letter_code
_entity_poly.pdbx_strand_id
1 'polypeptide(L)'
;MAALRPPFTLKTAHEKVKFAQNMWNSRNPAQVSNGYTSDCIWRNRTSFIRGTPQIIDLLTKKWEKEASYRLRKELFAFTDDKIAVQFWYEYQDRHDGMKWKRCYGLEDWTFDRETGKMRKRQMSGNDILLGKNGDGAAVPEEGIEGRWFVDGVDVDDGSVTAKITEAHW
;
A
#
# COMPACT_ATOMS: atom_id res chain seq x y z
N MET A 1 10.85 21.20 -7.06
CA MET A 1 10.72 20.32 -5.87
C MET A 1 12.02 19.56 -5.72
N ALA A 2 12.58 19.46 -4.52
CA ALA A 2 13.75 18.62 -4.28
C ALA A 2 13.46 17.21 -4.83
N ALA A 3 14.38 16.65 -5.62
CA ALA A 3 14.21 15.30 -6.11
C ALA A 3 14.11 14.37 -4.89
N LEU A 4 12.98 13.67 -4.72
CA LEU A 4 12.79 12.67 -3.68
C LEU A 4 13.67 11.45 -3.98
N ARG A 5 14.98 11.62 -3.83
CA ARG A 5 16.05 10.68 -4.13
C ARG A 5 17.00 10.57 -2.92
N PRO A 6 17.71 9.45 -2.78
CA PRO A 6 18.62 9.26 -1.64
C PRO A 6 19.92 10.08 -1.79
N PRO A 7 20.70 10.26 -0.70
CA PRO A 7 20.42 9.76 0.65
C PRO A 7 19.20 10.44 1.28
N PHE A 8 18.34 9.65 1.93
CA PHE A 8 17.14 10.19 2.55
C PHE A 8 17.45 10.85 3.90
N THR A 9 16.70 11.92 4.18
CA THR A 9 16.51 12.48 5.53
C THR A 9 15.16 12.01 6.06
N LEU A 10 14.88 12.21 7.34
CA LEU A 10 13.56 11.87 7.90
C LEU A 10 12.42 12.54 7.10
N LYS A 11 12.58 13.83 6.79
CA LYS A 11 11.61 14.60 6.01
C LYS A 11 11.41 14.00 4.61
N THR A 12 12.49 13.77 3.87
CA THR A 12 12.39 13.28 2.48
C THR A 12 11.98 11.81 2.41
N ALA A 13 12.30 10.98 3.41
CA ALA A 13 11.78 9.62 3.54
C ALA A 13 10.26 9.62 3.76
N HIS A 14 9.76 10.46 4.66
CA HIS A 14 8.32 10.59 4.91
C HIS A 14 7.58 11.08 3.65
N GLU A 15 8.10 12.13 2.98
CA GLU A 15 7.56 12.62 1.71
C GLU A 15 7.56 11.52 0.63
N LYS A 16 8.61 10.68 0.57
CA LYS A 16 8.68 9.53 -0.36
C LYS A 16 7.60 8.49 -0.07
N VAL A 17 7.36 8.17 1.20
CA VAL A 17 6.32 7.22 1.62
C VAL A 17 4.94 7.72 1.25
N LYS A 18 4.62 9.00 1.54
CA LYS A 18 3.32 9.59 1.20
C LYS A 18 3.13 9.77 -0.31
N PHE A 19 4.19 10.10 -1.04
CA PHE A 19 4.16 10.08 -2.51
C PHE A 19 3.79 8.68 -3.04
N ALA A 20 4.43 7.62 -2.52
CA ALA A 20 4.10 6.25 -2.92
C ALA A 20 2.66 5.86 -2.53
N GLN A 21 2.19 6.24 -1.34
CA GLN A 21 0.79 6.04 -0.91
C GLN A 21 -0.19 6.63 -1.93
N ASN A 22 0.00 7.90 -2.31
CA ASN A 22 -0.87 8.60 -3.24
C ASN A 22 -0.86 7.95 -4.63
N MET A 23 0.32 7.54 -5.10
CA MET A 23 0.45 6.81 -6.36
C MET A 23 -0.32 5.49 -6.33
N TRP A 24 -0.21 4.69 -5.26
CA TRP A 24 -0.97 3.44 -5.15
C TRP A 24 -2.49 3.65 -5.00
N ASN A 25 -2.92 4.72 -4.33
CA ASN A 25 -4.35 5.09 -4.22
C ASN A 25 -4.96 5.53 -5.56
N SER A 26 -4.15 5.92 -6.56
CA SER A 26 -4.63 6.14 -7.93
C SER A 26 -5.19 4.86 -8.57
N ARG A 27 -4.71 3.68 -8.12
CA ARG A 27 -5.05 2.36 -8.68
C ARG A 27 -4.81 2.27 -10.20
N ASN A 28 -3.84 3.04 -10.69
CA ASN A 28 -3.44 3.06 -12.09
C ASN A 28 -2.10 2.32 -12.27
N PRO A 29 -2.08 1.11 -12.86
CA PRO A 29 -0.86 0.32 -13.04
C PRO A 29 0.26 1.05 -13.76
N ALA A 30 -0.04 1.76 -14.86
CA ALA A 30 0.96 2.48 -15.64
C ALA A 30 1.55 3.64 -14.82
N GLN A 31 0.70 4.43 -14.16
CA GLN A 31 1.15 5.53 -13.33
C GLN A 31 2.02 5.04 -12.17
N VAL A 32 1.59 4.01 -11.45
CA VAL A 32 2.34 3.42 -10.33
C VAL A 32 3.69 2.87 -10.80
N SER A 33 3.73 2.23 -11.98
CA SER A 33 4.96 1.67 -12.55
C SER A 33 6.08 2.69 -12.79
N ASN A 34 5.75 3.98 -12.94
CA ASN A 34 6.73 5.06 -13.12
C ASN A 34 7.66 5.26 -11.92
N GLY A 35 7.25 4.78 -10.74
CA GLY A 35 8.06 4.82 -9.51
C GLY A 35 9.23 3.83 -9.47
N TYR A 36 9.34 2.93 -10.45
CA TYR A 36 10.29 1.81 -10.44
C TYR A 36 11.26 1.87 -11.63
N THR A 37 12.48 1.33 -11.47
CA THR A 37 13.41 1.14 -12.60
C THR A 37 12.87 0.11 -13.58
N SER A 38 13.31 0.16 -14.84
CA SER A 38 12.83 -0.74 -15.90
C SER A 38 13.12 -2.21 -15.63
N ASP A 39 14.11 -2.50 -14.79
CA ASP A 39 14.56 -3.83 -14.38
C ASP A 39 14.28 -4.15 -12.90
N CYS A 40 13.46 -3.33 -12.23
CA CYS A 40 13.17 -3.42 -10.80
C CYS A 40 12.72 -4.82 -10.37
N ILE A 41 13.25 -5.30 -9.25
CA ILE A 41 12.94 -6.63 -8.71
C ILE A 41 11.90 -6.52 -7.61
N TRP A 42 10.79 -7.26 -7.74
CA TRP A 42 9.80 -7.38 -6.67
C TRP A 42 9.70 -8.79 -6.14
N ARG A 43 9.47 -8.88 -4.83
CA ARG A 43 8.69 -9.96 -4.23
C ARG A 43 7.44 -9.35 -3.64
N ASN A 44 6.28 -9.88 -4.02
CA ASN A 44 4.98 -9.49 -3.49
C ASN A 44 4.31 -10.73 -2.91
N ARG A 45 4.39 -10.90 -1.58
CA ARG A 45 4.04 -12.15 -0.88
C ARG A 45 4.85 -13.33 -1.43
N THR A 46 4.21 -14.22 -2.18
CA THR A 46 4.79 -15.42 -2.80
C THR A 46 5.12 -15.23 -4.28
N SER A 47 4.79 -14.08 -4.88
CA SER A 47 5.07 -13.79 -6.29
C SER A 47 6.39 -13.06 -6.45
N PHE A 48 7.19 -13.48 -7.43
CA PHE A 48 8.45 -12.85 -7.79
C PHE A 48 8.35 -12.34 -9.22
N ILE A 49 8.61 -11.04 -9.42
CA ILE A 49 8.51 -10.40 -10.74
C ILE A 49 9.68 -9.45 -10.97
N ARG A 50 9.97 -9.18 -12.24
CA ARG A 50 11.02 -8.26 -12.66
C ARG A 50 10.56 -7.36 -13.80
N GLY A 51 10.83 -6.08 -13.63
CA GLY A 51 10.69 -5.04 -14.64
C GLY A 51 9.27 -4.56 -14.89
N THR A 52 9.17 -3.45 -15.62
CA THR A 52 7.92 -2.71 -15.84
C THR A 52 6.76 -3.57 -16.37
N PRO A 53 6.95 -4.45 -17.39
CA PRO A 53 5.83 -5.23 -17.93
C PRO A 53 5.16 -6.13 -16.88
N GLN A 54 5.95 -6.83 -16.06
CA GLN A 54 5.40 -7.73 -15.04
C GLN A 54 4.81 -6.96 -13.85
N ILE A 55 5.36 -5.77 -13.52
CA ILE A 55 4.78 -4.88 -12.51
C ILE A 55 3.39 -4.43 -12.94
N ILE A 56 3.24 -3.98 -14.20
CA ILE A 56 1.94 -3.57 -14.73
C ILE A 56 0.95 -4.74 -14.71
N ASP A 57 1.33 -5.93 -15.18
CA ASP A 57 0.47 -7.11 -15.18
C ASP A 57 -0.02 -7.49 -13.76
N LEU A 58 0.89 -7.51 -12.77
CA LEU A 58 0.54 -7.80 -11.38
C LEU A 58 -0.42 -6.75 -10.80
N LEU A 59 -0.17 -5.47 -11.07
CA LEU A 59 -1.00 -4.37 -10.55
C LEU A 59 -2.39 -4.34 -11.22
N THR A 60 -2.48 -4.63 -12.51
CA THR A 60 -3.75 -4.78 -13.22
C THR A 60 -4.59 -5.87 -12.57
N LYS A 61 -4.05 -7.08 -12.44
CA LYS A 61 -4.74 -8.21 -11.77
C LYS A 61 -5.11 -7.90 -10.34
N LYS A 62 -4.24 -7.17 -9.62
CA LYS A 62 -4.52 -6.74 -8.25
C LYS A 62 -5.78 -5.90 -8.18
N TRP A 63 -5.93 -4.86 -8.99
CA TRP A 63 -7.08 -3.95 -8.90
C TRP A 63 -8.31 -4.37 -9.70
N GLU A 64 -8.19 -5.35 -10.59
CA GLU A 64 -9.33 -6.14 -11.08
C GLU A 64 -10.00 -6.89 -9.91
N LYS A 65 -9.20 -7.51 -9.05
CA LYS A 65 -9.67 -8.26 -7.87
C LYS A 65 -10.06 -7.37 -6.70
N GLU A 66 -9.22 -6.41 -6.33
CA GLU A 66 -9.33 -5.62 -5.10
C GLU A 66 -10.08 -4.30 -5.35
N ALA A 67 -11.41 -4.38 -5.32
CA ALA A 67 -12.31 -3.24 -5.44
C ALA A 67 -12.25 -2.34 -4.19
N SER A 68 -12.69 -1.09 -4.34
CA SER A 68 -12.77 -0.12 -3.23
C SER A 68 -11.45 0.09 -2.47
N TYR A 69 -10.33 -0.22 -3.11
CA TYR A 69 -8.99 -0.20 -2.52
C TYR A 69 -8.63 1.19 -1.96
N ARG A 70 -8.27 1.23 -0.68
CA ARG A 70 -7.74 2.41 0.03
C ARG A 70 -6.55 2.01 0.87
N LEU A 71 -5.44 2.73 0.75
CA LEU A 71 -4.15 2.42 1.35
C LEU A 71 -3.63 3.58 2.19
N ARG A 72 -3.11 3.25 3.37
CA ARG A 72 -2.25 4.11 4.18
C ARG A 72 -0.87 3.47 4.32
N LYS A 73 0.18 4.27 4.17
CA LYS A 73 1.58 3.90 4.42
C LYS A 73 2.16 4.83 5.47
N GLU A 74 2.95 4.26 6.36
CA GLU A 74 3.72 5.01 7.36
C GLU A 74 5.19 4.61 7.28
N LEU A 75 6.05 5.61 7.46
CA LEU A 75 7.49 5.39 7.53
C LEU A 75 7.80 4.61 8.81
N PHE A 76 8.45 3.45 8.67
CA PHE A 76 8.92 2.67 9.83
C PHE A 76 10.36 3.02 10.17
N ALA A 77 11.26 2.95 9.17
CA ALA A 77 12.66 3.31 9.31
C ALA A 77 13.25 3.68 7.95
N PHE A 78 14.41 4.35 7.93
CA PHE A 78 15.16 4.59 6.71
C PHE A 78 16.66 4.59 6.99
N THR A 79 17.45 4.29 5.97
CA THR A 79 18.91 4.44 6.01
C THR A 79 19.40 4.64 4.59
N ASP A 80 20.01 5.80 4.33
CA ASP A 80 20.67 6.11 3.06
C ASP A 80 19.75 5.93 1.83
N ASP A 81 19.88 4.84 1.07
CA ASP A 81 19.08 4.49 -0.12
C ASP A 81 17.91 3.52 0.15
N LYS A 82 17.58 3.28 1.42
CA LYS A 82 16.56 2.31 1.84
C LYS A 82 15.50 2.94 2.72
N ILE A 83 14.27 2.47 2.55
CA ILE A 83 13.13 2.82 3.39
C ILE A 83 12.38 1.53 3.75
N ALA A 84 12.11 1.34 5.04
CA ALA A 84 11.18 0.36 5.57
C ALA A 84 9.84 1.04 5.85
N VAL A 85 8.76 0.39 5.44
CA VAL A 85 7.41 0.96 5.47
C VAL A 85 6.46 -0.04 6.08
N GLN A 86 5.59 0.42 6.96
CA GLN A 86 4.39 -0.32 7.37
C GLN A 86 3.19 0.24 6.62
N PHE A 87 2.23 -0.61 6.29
CA PHE A 87 1.06 -0.18 5.56
C PHE A 87 -0.18 -1.00 5.89
N TRP A 88 -1.32 -0.39 5.62
CA TRP A 88 -2.62 -1.02 5.73
C TRP A 88 -3.47 -0.63 4.55
N TYR A 89 -4.16 -1.60 3.96
CA TYR A 89 -5.18 -1.28 2.97
C TYR A 89 -6.45 -2.07 3.20
N GLU A 90 -7.58 -1.44 2.90
CA GLU A 90 -8.89 -2.07 2.91
C GLU A 90 -9.40 -2.20 1.47
N TYR A 91 -10.08 -3.30 1.21
CA TYR A 91 -10.63 -3.59 -0.11
C TYR A 91 -11.78 -4.59 -0.01
N GLN A 92 -12.56 -4.66 -1.09
CA GLN A 92 -13.53 -5.71 -1.34
C GLN A 92 -13.00 -6.63 -2.43
N ASP A 93 -13.11 -7.92 -2.23
CA ASP A 93 -12.61 -8.90 -3.20
C ASP A 93 -13.73 -9.33 -4.16
N ARG A 94 -13.56 -9.01 -5.45
CA ARG A 94 -14.57 -9.33 -6.47
C ARG A 94 -14.78 -10.83 -6.64
N HIS A 95 -13.84 -11.66 -6.20
CA HIS A 95 -13.87 -13.11 -6.43
C HIS A 95 -14.50 -13.90 -5.28
N ASP A 96 -14.91 -13.24 -4.18
CA ASP A 96 -15.46 -13.94 -3.01
C ASP A 96 -16.76 -13.34 -2.47
N GLY A 97 -17.51 -12.67 -3.35
CA GLY A 97 -18.77 -12.02 -2.98
C GLY A 97 -18.58 -10.64 -2.37
N MET A 98 -17.53 -9.91 -2.77
CA MET A 98 -17.25 -8.55 -2.32
C MET A 98 -16.97 -8.44 -0.81
N LYS A 99 -16.38 -9.49 -0.21
CA LYS A 99 -16.06 -9.49 1.22
C LYS A 99 -14.98 -8.47 1.52
N TRP A 100 -15.21 -7.70 2.59
CA TRP A 100 -14.28 -6.71 3.08
C TRP A 100 -13.10 -7.35 3.80
N LYS A 101 -11.91 -6.89 3.45
CA LYS A 101 -10.65 -7.31 4.06
C LYS A 101 -9.81 -6.10 4.42
N ARG A 102 -8.98 -6.26 5.46
CA ARG A 102 -7.83 -5.39 5.71
C ARG A 102 -6.55 -6.19 5.58
N CYS A 103 -5.64 -5.71 4.74
CA CYS A 103 -4.27 -6.19 4.71
C CYS A 103 -3.44 -5.37 5.71
N TYR A 104 -2.66 -6.07 6.53
CA TYR A 104 -1.55 -5.52 7.31
C TYR A 104 -0.27 -5.91 6.59
N GLY A 105 0.69 -5.00 6.41
CA GLY A 105 1.92 -5.36 5.73
C GLY A 105 3.11 -4.47 5.97
N LEU A 106 4.25 -5.00 5.55
CA LEU A 106 5.56 -4.38 5.62
C LEU A 106 6.21 -4.40 4.23
N GLU A 107 6.88 -3.32 3.87
CA GLU A 107 7.66 -3.22 2.65
C GLU A 107 9.09 -2.74 2.94
N ASP A 108 10.06 -3.38 2.28
CA ASP A 108 11.43 -2.88 2.14
C ASP A 108 11.60 -2.34 0.72
N TRP A 109 12.04 -1.09 0.65
CA TRP A 109 12.33 -0.38 -0.59
C TRP A 109 13.82 -0.07 -0.68
N THR A 110 14.41 -0.31 -1.84
CA THR A 110 15.76 0.17 -2.17
C THR A 110 15.72 0.98 -3.46
N PHE A 111 16.38 2.14 -3.46
CA PHE A 111 16.30 3.12 -4.52
C PHE A 111 17.59 3.22 -5.34
N ASP A 112 17.43 3.59 -6.60
CA ASP A 112 18.52 4.07 -7.43
C ASP A 112 18.87 5.52 -7.04
N ARG A 113 20.17 5.82 -6.92
CA ARG A 113 20.62 7.12 -6.38
C ARG A 113 20.43 8.28 -7.34
N GLU A 114 20.63 8.03 -8.62
CA GLU A 114 20.60 9.08 -9.63
C GLU A 114 19.16 9.47 -9.95
N THR A 115 18.34 8.46 -10.23
CA THR A 115 16.95 8.63 -10.67
C THR A 115 15.97 8.79 -9.51
N GLY A 116 16.28 8.27 -8.31
CA GLY A 116 15.35 8.19 -7.18
C GLY A 116 14.21 7.19 -7.39
N LYS A 117 14.25 6.36 -8.45
CA LYS A 117 13.29 5.28 -8.69
C LYS A 117 13.62 4.06 -7.84
N MET A 118 12.61 3.29 -7.48
CA MET A 118 12.81 2.07 -6.70
C MET A 118 13.36 0.96 -7.60
N ARG A 119 14.49 0.35 -7.22
CA ARG A 119 15.12 -0.78 -7.95
C ARG A 119 14.83 -2.15 -7.30
N LYS A 120 14.38 -2.15 -6.04
CA LYS A 120 13.94 -3.34 -5.30
C LYS A 120 12.72 -3.01 -4.44
N ARG A 121 11.67 -3.83 -4.51
CA ARG A 121 10.51 -3.82 -3.59
C ARG A 121 10.28 -5.21 -3.00
N GLN A 122 10.32 -5.34 -1.69
CA GLN A 122 9.97 -6.59 -1.02
C GLN A 122 8.76 -6.31 -0.13
N MET A 123 7.63 -6.95 -0.39
CA MET A 123 6.42 -6.76 0.40
C MET A 123 5.94 -8.10 0.98
N SER A 124 5.67 -8.08 2.28
CA SER A 124 4.94 -9.12 3.00
C SER A 124 3.66 -8.51 3.55
N GLY A 125 2.57 -9.27 3.54
CA GLY A 125 1.31 -8.83 4.11
C GLY A 125 0.34 -9.99 4.30
N ASN A 126 -0.59 -9.79 5.22
CA ASN A 126 -1.58 -10.76 5.64
C ASN A 126 -2.95 -10.08 5.72
N ASP A 127 -3.98 -10.80 5.27
CA ASP A 127 -5.34 -10.27 5.22
C ASP A 127 -6.17 -10.83 6.36
N ILE A 128 -6.97 -9.97 6.99
CA ILE A 128 -8.06 -10.37 7.87
C ILE A 128 -9.39 -10.00 7.23
N LEU A 129 -10.43 -10.77 7.55
CA LEU A 129 -11.81 -10.38 7.25
C LEU A 129 -12.27 -9.31 8.25
N LEU A 130 -13.00 -8.33 7.74
CA LEU A 130 -13.67 -7.31 8.56
C LEU A 130 -15.12 -7.72 8.86
N GLY A 131 -15.88 -6.84 9.52
CA GLY A 131 -17.28 -7.09 9.87
C GLY A 131 -17.45 -7.70 11.26
N LYS A 132 -18.67 -7.57 11.79
CA LYS A 132 -19.04 -7.90 13.17
C LYS A 132 -18.64 -9.33 13.59
N ASN A 133 -18.75 -10.27 12.65
CA ASN A 133 -18.45 -11.69 12.87
C ASN A 133 -17.10 -12.11 12.27
N GLY A 134 -16.32 -11.18 11.69
CA GLY A 134 -15.11 -11.50 10.92
C GLY A 134 -15.39 -12.34 9.66
N ASP A 135 -16.56 -12.19 9.05
CA ASP A 135 -16.99 -12.90 7.84
C ASP A 135 -16.81 -12.07 6.54
N GLY A 136 -16.41 -10.81 6.68
CA GLY A 136 -16.26 -9.84 5.60
C GLY A 136 -17.58 -9.27 5.09
N ALA A 137 -18.71 -9.58 5.74
CA ALA A 137 -20.03 -9.14 5.30
C ALA A 137 -20.44 -7.84 5.97
N ALA A 138 -21.01 -6.92 5.18
CA ALA A 138 -21.68 -5.75 5.71
C ALA A 138 -23.05 -6.16 6.26
N VAL A 139 -23.44 -5.60 7.40
CA VAL A 139 -24.78 -5.72 7.95
C VAL A 139 -25.63 -4.60 7.32
N PRO A 140 -26.85 -4.90 6.82
CA PRO A 140 -27.75 -3.87 6.30
C PRO A 140 -27.94 -2.74 7.31
N GLU A 141 -27.93 -1.48 6.84
CA GLU A 141 -28.06 -0.25 7.64
C GLU A 141 -26.89 0.07 8.59
N GLU A 142 -26.21 -0.94 9.15
CA GLU A 142 -25.03 -0.77 10.02
C GLU A 142 -23.71 -0.63 9.23
N GLY A 143 -23.67 -1.13 7.99
CA GLY A 143 -22.47 -1.16 7.16
C GLY A 143 -21.49 -2.25 7.59
N ILE A 144 -20.19 -2.01 7.36
CA ILE A 144 -19.14 -2.98 7.68
C ILE A 144 -18.35 -2.50 8.91
N GLU A 145 -18.44 -3.27 9.98
CA GLU A 145 -17.76 -2.97 11.23
C GLU A 145 -16.24 -3.06 11.09
N GLY A 146 -15.54 -2.19 11.83
CA GLY A 146 -14.10 -2.22 11.95
C GLY A 146 -13.35 -1.43 10.90
N ARG A 147 -13.98 -0.98 9.79
CA ARG A 147 -13.29 -0.18 8.75
C ARG A 147 -12.67 1.10 9.29
N TRP A 148 -11.51 1.43 8.74
CA TRP A 148 -10.79 2.68 8.98
C TRP A 148 -11.01 3.67 7.84
N PHE A 149 -11.00 3.20 6.60
CA PHE A 149 -11.04 4.05 5.42
C PHE A 149 -12.45 4.14 4.87
N VAL A 150 -13.38 4.67 5.66
CA VAL A 150 -14.78 4.86 5.24
C VAL A 150 -14.89 5.88 4.10
N ASP A 151 -16.00 5.87 3.37
CA ASP A 151 -16.14 6.66 2.15
C ASP A 151 -16.08 8.17 2.44
N GLY A 152 -15.27 8.89 1.66
CA GLY A 152 -15.06 10.33 1.82
C GLY A 152 -13.97 10.71 2.82
N VAL A 153 -13.45 9.78 3.62
CA VAL A 153 -12.36 10.06 4.58
C VAL A 153 -11.00 10.03 3.90
N ASP A 154 -10.17 11.03 4.21
CA ASP A 154 -8.75 11.01 3.86
C ASP A 154 -8.01 9.95 4.71
N VAL A 155 -7.19 9.12 4.07
CA VAL A 155 -6.43 8.06 4.75
C VAL A 155 -5.42 8.63 5.75
N ASP A 156 -5.01 9.89 5.58
CA ASP A 156 -4.12 10.62 6.49
C ASP A 156 -4.89 11.45 7.55
N ASP A 157 -6.23 11.40 7.57
CA ASP A 157 -7.04 12.16 8.52
C ASP A 157 -6.77 11.77 9.99
N GLY A 158 -6.94 12.72 10.91
CA GLY A 158 -6.80 12.51 12.34
C GLY A 158 -7.72 11.41 12.88
N SER A 159 -8.94 11.28 12.34
CA SER A 159 -9.91 10.24 12.72
C SER A 159 -9.47 8.84 12.32
N VAL A 160 -8.73 8.69 11.22
CA VAL A 160 -8.10 7.41 10.82
C VAL A 160 -6.93 7.12 11.73
N THR A 161 -6.08 8.12 11.97
CA THR A 161 -4.90 7.98 12.84
C THR A 161 -5.30 7.52 14.25
N ALA A 162 -6.38 8.09 14.80
CA ALA A 162 -6.91 7.70 16.11
C ALA A 162 -7.40 6.24 16.19
N LYS A 163 -7.67 5.59 15.04
CA LYS A 163 -8.05 4.17 14.98
C LYS A 163 -6.85 3.23 14.88
N ILE A 164 -5.68 3.72 14.46
CA ILE A 164 -4.43 2.93 14.37
C ILE A 164 -3.73 2.97 15.72
N THR A 165 -4.27 2.22 16.67
CA THR A 165 -3.79 2.14 18.05
C THR A 165 -2.79 0.99 18.25
N GLU A 166 -2.15 0.94 19.43
CA GLU A 166 -1.29 -0.19 19.85
C GLU A 166 -1.99 -1.56 19.78
N ALA A 167 -3.32 -1.61 19.88
CA ALA A 167 -4.07 -2.86 19.71
C ALA A 167 -3.95 -3.48 18.31
N HIS A 168 -3.40 -2.74 17.34
CA HIS A 168 -3.19 -3.17 15.96
C HIS A 168 -1.70 -3.42 15.62
N TRP A 169 -0.81 -3.33 16.61
CA TRP A 169 0.63 -3.61 16.50
C TRP A 169 0.94 -4.97 17.12
#